data_AF-Q6ADU0-F1
#
_entry.id   AF-Q6ADU0-F1
#
_cell.length_a   1.000
_cell.length_b   1.000
_cell.length_c   1.000
_cell.angle_alpha   90.00
_cell.angle_beta   90.00
_cell.angle_gamma   90.00
#
_symmetry.space_group_name_H-M   'P 1'
#
loop_
_entity.id
_entity.type
_entity.pdbx_description
1 polymer ?
#
loop_
_entity_poly.entity_id
_entity_poly.type
_entity_poly.pdbx_seq_one_letter_code
_entity_poly.pdbx_strand_id
1 'polypeptide(L)'
;MSDLLLRASAWLAATPTPTPSGGPVDDQVTPGVVGFVVTFLIAVAAVLLILDMTRRIRRVRYREEIAQKLDAEQAVSTGGDTGDHRS
;
A
#
# COMPACT_ATOMS: atom_id res chain seq x y z
N MET A 1 -3.28 23.86 -57.40
CA MET A 1 -3.23 22.72 -56.44
C MET A 1 -1.89 22.68 -55.70
N SER A 2 -0.77 22.81 -56.40
CA SER A 2 0.60 22.85 -55.86
C SER A 2 0.83 23.93 -54.78
N ASP A 3 0.33 25.15 -54.97
CA ASP A 3 0.53 26.25 -54.01
C ASP A 3 -0.14 26.00 -52.66
N LEU A 4 -1.25 25.24 -52.67
CA LEU A 4 -2.00 24.90 -51.47
C LEU A 4 -1.28 23.82 -50.67
N LEU A 5 -0.62 22.88 -51.36
CA LEU A 5 0.25 21.87 -50.75
C LEU A 5 1.52 22.50 -50.15
N LEU A 6 2.13 23.47 -50.83
CA LEU A 6 3.34 24.16 -50.37
C LEU A 6 3.07 25.07 -49.16
N ARG A 7 1.88 25.68 -49.08
CA ARG A 7 1.47 26.48 -47.91
C ARG A 7 1.05 25.60 -46.74
N ALA A 8 0.40 24.46 -47.00
CA ALA A 8 0.07 23.49 -45.96
C ALA A 8 1.32 22.89 -45.32
N SER A 9 2.36 22.58 -46.11
CA SER A 9 3.64 22.09 -45.58
C SER A 9 4.37 23.14 -44.76
N ALA A 10 4.34 24.41 -45.18
CA ALA A 10 4.92 25.52 -44.41
C ALA A 10 4.19 25.74 -43.06
N TRP A 11 2.86 25.63 -43.02
CA TRP A 11 2.10 25.69 -41.77
C TRP A 11 2.40 24.52 -40.83
N LEU A 12 2.60 23.32 -41.38
CA LEU A 12 2.95 22.13 -40.59
C LEU A 12 4.40 22.17 -40.08
N ALA A 13 5.30 22.79 -40.85
CA ALA A 13 6.72 22.99 -40.49
C ALA A 13 6.97 24.23 -39.63
N ALA A 14 6.01 25.16 -39.53
CA ALA A 14 6.09 26.34 -38.69
C ALA A 14 5.79 26.03 -37.21
N THR A 15 6.41 24.99 -36.66
CA THR A 15 6.56 24.88 -35.22
C THR A 15 7.65 25.87 -34.79
N PRO A 16 7.34 26.90 -33.98
CA PRO A 16 8.37 27.75 -33.45
C PRO A 16 9.35 26.87 -32.66
N THR A 17 10.62 26.87 -33.05
CA THR A 17 11.68 26.22 -32.26
C THR A 17 11.69 26.89 -30.89
N PRO A 18 11.36 26.19 -29.79
CA PRO A 18 11.45 26.80 -28.47
C PRO A 18 12.92 27.16 -28.24
N THR A 19 13.20 28.45 -28.06
CA THR A 19 14.49 28.87 -27.52
C THR A 19 14.56 28.32 -26.09
N PRO A 20 15.60 27.54 -25.72
CA PRO A 20 15.73 27.06 -24.36
C PRO A 20 15.93 28.25 -23.43
N SER A 21 14.84 28.70 -22.81
CA SER A 21 14.89 29.53 -21.62
C SER A 21 15.40 28.63 -20.50
N GLY A 22 16.56 28.98 -19.92
CA GLY A 22 17.26 28.34 -18.80
C GLY A 22 16.65 27.06 -18.22
N GLY A 23 17.45 25.99 -18.15
CA GLY A 23 17.05 24.72 -17.52
C GLY A 23 16.43 24.92 -16.12
N PRO A 24 15.63 23.95 -15.64
CA PRO A 24 14.91 24.09 -14.38
C PRO A 24 15.84 24.59 -13.27
N VAL A 25 15.47 25.69 -12.64
CA VAL A 25 16.14 26.13 -11.40
C VAL A 25 16.00 25.02 -10.37
N ASP A 26 17.05 24.73 -9.59
CA ASP A 26 17.11 23.54 -8.71
C ASP A 26 15.92 23.42 -7.73
N ASP A 27 15.34 24.55 -7.33
CA ASP A 27 14.15 24.61 -6.47
C ASP A 27 12.87 24.07 -7.15
N GLN A 28 12.89 23.89 -8.47
CA GLN A 28 11.74 23.42 -9.24
C GLN A 28 11.63 21.89 -9.30
N VAL A 29 12.74 21.16 -9.04
CA VAL A 29 12.80 19.69 -9.18
C VAL A 29 12.93 18.94 -7.85
N THR A 30 13.15 19.66 -6.76
CA THR A 30 13.16 19.06 -5.42
C THR A 30 11.77 19.20 -4.81
N PRO A 31 11.13 18.10 -4.34
CA PRO A 31 9.94 18.24 -3.50
C PRO A 31 10.35 19.06 -2.28
N GLY A 32 9.92 20.32 -2.22
CA GLY A 32 10.26 21.22 -1.12
C GLY A 32 9.80 20.69 0.24
N VAL A 33 9.90 21.50 1.28
CA VAL A 33 9.57 21.10 2.67
C VAL A 33 8.21 20.39 2.77
N VAL A 34 7.21 20.85 2.01
CA VAL A 34 5.88 20.22 1.94
C VAL A 34 5.95 18.77 1.45
N GLY A 35 6.66 18.50 0.36
CA GLY A 35 6.80 17.15 -0.18
C GLY A 35 7.56 16.22 0.76
N PHE A 36 8.60 16.73 1.42
CA PHE A 36 9.33 15.96 2.45
C PHE A 36 8.41 15.57 3.62
N VAL A 37 7.60 16.51 4.13
CA VAL A 37 6.66 16.23 5.22
C VAL A 37 5.61 15.20 4.80
N VAL A 38 5.07 15.29 3.58
CA VAL A 38 4.10 14.31 3.06
C VAL A 38 4.72 12.91 3.00
N THR A 39 5.91 12.76 2.42
CA THR A 39 6.60 11.47 2.36
C THR A 39 6.94 10.94 3.75
N PHE A 40 7.40 11.80 4.66
CA PHE A 40 7.68 11.43 6.05
C PHE A 40 6.44 10.87 6.76
N LEU A 41 5.28 11.52 6.61
CA LEU A 41 4.03 11.04 7.19
C LEU A 41 3.60 9.69 6.62
N ILE A 42 3.77 9.47 5.31
CA ILE A 42 3.48 8.18 4.67
C ILE A 42 4.40 7.09 5.24
N ALA A 43 5.70 7.38 5.40
CA ALA A 43 6.64 6.43 5.99
C ALA A 43 6.28 6.09 7.44
N VAL A 44 5.92 7.09 8.26
CA VAL A 44 5.44 6.87 9.63
C VAL A 44 4.18 6.02 9.63
N ALA A 45 3.21 6.32 8.77
CA ALA A 45 1.98 5.54 8.65
C ALA A 45 2.26 4.08 8.26
N ALA A 46 3.18 3.84 7.32
CA ALA A 46 3.60 2.50 6.94
C ALA A 46 4.24 1.73 8.11
N VAL A 47 5.12 2.39 8.87
CA VAL A 47 5.73 1.78 10.08
C VAL A 47 4.66 1.46 11.12
N LEU A 48 3.76 2.40 11.42
CA LEU A 48 2.67 2.19 12.37
C LEU A 48 1.75 1.05 11.93
N LEU A 49 1.48 0.91 10.63
CA LEU A 49 0.69 -0.20 10.08
C LEU A 49 1.40 -1.55 10.29
N ILE A 50 2.71 -1.62 10.05
CA ILE A 50 3.49 -2.84 10.30
C ILE A 50 3.45 -3.21 11.80
N LEU A 51 3.62 -2.22 12.68
CA LEU A 51 3.55 -2.43 14.13
C LEU A 51 2.14 -2.84 14.59
N ASP A 52 1.10 -2.24 14.03
CA ASP A 52 -0.28 -2.64 14.30
C ASP A 52 -0.54 -4.08 13.86
N MET A 53 -0.12 -4.42 12.63
CA MET A 53 -0.31 -5.76 12.07
C MET A 53 0.41 -6.82 12.92
N THR A 54 1.65 -6.58 13.31
CA THR A 54 2.41 -7.52 14.17
C THR A 54 1.78 -7.65 15.55
N ARG A 55 1.30 -6.56 16.16
CA ARG A 55 0.60 -6.57 17.45
C ARG A 55 -0.76 -7.26 17.35
N ARG A 56 -1.47 -7.09 16.23
CA ARG A 56 -2.74 -7.75 15.93
C ARG A 56 -2.57 -9.26 15.79
N ILE A 57 -1.60 -9.71 14.99
CA ILE A 57 -1.31 -11.14 14.80
C ILE A 57 -0.99 -11.82 16.14
N ARG A 58 -0.10 -11.22 16.95
CA ARG A 58 0.21 -11.75 18.29
C ARG A 58 -1.06 -11.88 19.14
N ARG A 59 -1.90 -10.85 19.18
CA ARG A 59 -3.14 -10.86 19.97
C ARG A 59 -4.14 -11.92 19.53
N VAL A 60 -4.27 -12.19 18.22
CA VAL A 60 -5.21 -13.18 17.70
C VAL A 60 -4.74 -14.61 18.05
N ARG A 61 -3.46 -14.93 17.84
CA ARG A 61 -2.94 -16.29 18.10
C ARG A 61 -3.06 -16.74 19.55
N TYR A 62 -2.82 -15.85 20.52
CA TYR A 62 -2.96 -16.20 21.94
C TYR A 62 -4.39 -16.64 22.31
N ARG A 63 -5.41 -16.12 21.63
CA ARG A 63 -6.81 -16.47 21.91
C ARG A 63 -7.15 -17.86 21.38
N GLU A 64 -6.63 -18.20 20.21
CA GLU A 64 -6.89 -19.48 19.56
C GLU A 64 -6.22 -20.64 20.29
N GLU A 65 -4.97 -20.48 20.75
CA GLU A 65 -4.26 -21.54 21.49
C GLU A 65 -4.93 -21.85 22.84
N ILE A 66 -5.49 -20.84 23.52
CA ILE A 66 -6.22 -21.04 24.78
C ILE A 66 -7.59 -21.66 24.50
N ALA A 67 -8.30 -21.19 23.47
CA ALA A 67 -9.59 -21.76 23.08
C ALA A 67 -9.46 -23.24 22.71
N GLN A 68 -8.43 -23.64 21.95
CA GLN A 68 -8.19 -25.04 21.58
C GLN A 68 -7.92 -25.95 22.79
N LYS A 69 -7.19 -25.46 23.80
CA LYS A 69 -6.95 -26.24 25.04
C LYS A 69 -8.23 -26.46 25.83
N LEU A 70 -9.05 -25.41 25.97
CA LEU A 70 -10.35 -25.50 26.63
C LEU A 70 -11.32 -26.43 25.89
N ASP A 71 -11.30 -26.40 24.56
CA ASP A 71 -12.14 -27.26 23.72
C ASP A 71 -11.69 -28.74 23.80
N ALA A 72 -10.38 -28.99 23.81
CA ALA A 72 -9.83 -30.33 24.01
C ALA A 72 -10.15 -30.92 25.39
N GLU A 73 -10.05 -30.12 26.46
CA GLU A 73 -10.43 -30.54 27.82
C GLU A 73 -11.94 -30.84 27.94
N GLN A 74 -12.79 -30.06 27.25
CA GLN A 74 -14.24 -30.31 27.19
C GLN A 74 -14.60 -31.56 26.39
N ALA A 75 -13.89 -31.82 25.29
CA ALA A 75 -14.08 -33.03 24.49
C ALA A 75 -13.67 -34.30 25.28
N VAL A 76 -12.58 -34.22 26.06
CA VAL A 76 -12.13 -35.33 26.92
C VAL A 76 -13.11 -35.59 28.07
N SER A 77 -13.66 -34.54 28.69
CA SER A 77 -14.62 -34.69 29.78
C SER A 77 -16.00 -35.18 29.32
N THR A 78 -16.42 -34.85 28.10
CA THR A 78 -17.70 -35.35 27.54
C THR A 78 -17.60 -36.79 27.03
N GLY A 79 -16.44 -37.21 26.49
CA GLY A 79 -16.23 -38.56 25.97
C GLY A 79 -16.09 -39.67 27.04
N GLY A 80 -15.77 -39.29 28.28
CA GLY A 80 -15.62 -40.23 29.40
C GLY A 80 -16.93 -40.64 30.09
N ASP A 81 -18.02 -39.88 29.91
CA ASP A 81 -19.28 -40.05 30.64
C ASP A 81 -20.26 -41.03 29.95
N THR A 82 -20.12 -41.28 28.65
CA THR A 82 -21.06 -42.12 27.88
C THR A 82 -20.70 -43.63 27.83
N GLY A 83 -19.62 -44.06 28.49
CA GLY A 83 -19.10 -45.44 28.40
C GLY A 83 -19.49 -46.40 29.53
N ASP A 84 -19.97 -45.89 30.68
CA ASP A 84 -20.00 -46.65 31.95
C ASP A 84 -21.42 -46.96 32.47
N HIS A 85 -22.39 -47.14 31.57
CA HIS A 85 -23.79 -47.47 31.95
C HIS A 85 -24.38 -48.67 31.20
N ARG A 86 -23.55 -49.56 30.63
CA ARG A 86 -24.00 -50.88 30.14
C ARG A 86 -23.35 -52.00 30.94
N SER A 87 -23.96 -52.33 32.07
CA SER A 87 -23.85 -53.62 32.77
C SER A 87 -25.20 -54.32 32.71
#